data_AF-A0A7R9PFH2-F1
#
_entry.id   AF-A0A7R9PFH2-F1
#
_cell.length_a   1.000
_cell.length_b   1.000
_cell.length_c   1.000
_cell.angle_alpha   90.00
_cell.angle_beta   90.00
_cell.angle_gamma   90.00
#
_symmetry.space_group_name_H-M   'P 1'
#
loop_
_entity.id
_entity.type
_entity.pdbx_description
1 polymer ?
#
loop_
_entity_poly.entity_id
_entity_poly.type
_entity_poly.pdbx_seq_one_letter_code
_entity_poly.pdbx_strand_id
1 'polypeptide(L)'
;MVKSPVEGSTVVMVKLERPVKLSDFVHPVCLPQEGASLNLSYCNTLGWTRNRELLKRIELKASSMQSCENISIPTVNSFCSEPAYPTIGC
;
A
#
# COMPACT_ATOMS: atom_id res chain seq x y z
N MET A 1 21.10 -8.38 -7.62
CA MET A 1 19.67 -8.01 -7.76
C MET A 1 19.13 -8.78 -8.95
N VAL A 2 18.22 -9.73 -8.75
CA VAL A 2 17.60 -10.47 -9.87
C VAL A 2 16.50 -9.57 -10.43
N LYS A 3 16.53 -9.29 -11.74
CA LYS A 3 15.46 -8.52 -12.38
C LYS A 3 14.19 -9.35 -12.40
N SER A 4 13.06 -8.72 -12.10
CA SER A 4 11.75 -9.35 -12.28
C SER A 4 11.57 -9.72 -13.76
N PRO A 5 11.13 -10.95 -14.08
CA PRO A 5 10.80 -11.33 -15.45
C PRO A 5 9.51 -10.67 -15.96
N VAL A 6 8.76 -9.98 -15.10
CA VAL A 6 7.51 -9.30 -15.47
C VAL A 6 7.78 -7.83 -15.74
N GLU A 7 7.81 -7.45 -17.03
CA GLU A 7 7.83 -6.04 -17.44
C GLU A 7 6.55 -5.32 -16.94
N GLY A 8 6.71 -4.10 -16.43
CA GLY A 8 5.59 -3.26 -16.00
C GLY A 8 5.02 -3.54 -14.61
N SER A 9 5.57 -4.50 -13.84
CA SER A 9 5.17 -4.70 -12.44
C SER A 9 5.79 -3.64 -11.52
N THR A 10 4.97 -2.99 -10.70
CA THR A 10 5.40 -2.00 -9.69
C THR A 10 5.82 -2.62 -8.36
N VAL A 11 5.75 -3.95 -8.24
CA VAL A 11 6.02 -4.72 -7.02
C VAL A 11 7.25 -5.61 -7.22
N VAL A 12 8.10 -5.69 -6.20
CA VAL A 12 9.32 -6.51 -6.18
C VAL A 12 9.41 -7.32 -4.89
N MET A 13 10.02 -8.51 -4.95
CA MET A 13 10.27 -9.35 -3.77
C MET A 13 11.75 -9.28 -3.38
N VAL A 14 12.01 -9.07 -2.10
CA VAL A 14 13.36 -9.04 -1.53
C VAL A 14 13.54 -10.25 -0.61
N LYS A 15 14.55 -11.08 -0.91
CA LYS A 15 14.95 -12.19 -0.04
C LYS A 15 16.04 -11.70 0.93
N LEU A 16 15.77 -11.81 2.22
CA LEU A 16 16.76 -11.54 3.25
C LEU A 16 17.83 -12.64 3.25
N GLU A 17 19.10 -12.27 3.51
CA GLU A 17 20.20 -13.23 3.64
C GLU A 17 19.98 -14.19 4.82
N ARG A 18 19.43 -13.67 5.92
CA ARG A 18 19.11 -14.42 7.14
C ARG A 18 17.64 -14.23 7.50
N PRO A 19 16.96 -15.27 8.03
CA PRO A 19 15.56 -15.15 8.44
C PRO A 19 15.43 -14.17 9.61
N VAL A 20 14.36 -13.37 9.58
CA VAL A 20 14.03 -12.46 10.67
C VAL A 20 13.40 -13.24 11.84
N LYS A 21 13.72 -12.85 13.08
CA LYS A 21 13.07 -13.39 14.28
C LYS A 21 11.77 -12.62 14.52
N LEU A 22 10.66 -13.34 14.57
CA LEU A 22 9.35 -12.76 14.90
C LEU A 22 9.29 -12.38 16.38
N SER A 23 8.55 -11.32 16.67
CA SER A 23 8.33 -10.78 18.02
C SER A 23 7.09 -9.89 18.01
N ASP A 24 6.66 -9.42 19.17
CA ASP A 24 5.53 -8.47 19.30
C ASP A 24 5.65 -7.24 18.39
N PHE A 25 6.87 -6.85 18.01
CA PHE A 25 7.15 -5.71 17.13
C PHE A 25 7.46 -6.09 15.68
N VAL A 26 7.64 -7.38 15.38
CA VAL A 26 8.00 -7.89 14.05
C VAL A 26 7.07 -9.03 13.65
N HIS A 27 6.05 -8.68 12.87
CA HIS A 27 5.05 -9.61 12.35
C HIS A 27 4.81 -9.38 10.84
N PRO A 28 4.72 -10.45 10.02
CA PRO A 28 4.37 -10.34 8.61
C PRO A 28 2.88 -9.98 8.44
N VAL A 29 2.57 -9.30 7.33
CA VAL A 29 1.18 -9.04 6.91
C VAL A 29 0.62 -10.24 6.16
N CYS A 30 -0.69 -10.48 6.27
CA CYS A 30 -1.38 -11.52 5.52
C CYS A 30 -1.46 -11.14 4.03
N LEU A 31 -1.29 -12.12 3.15
CA LEU A 31 -1.63 -11.98 1.74
C LEU A 31 -3.11 -12.33 1.52
N PRO A 32 -3.82 -11.61 0.65
CA PRO A 32 -5.18 -11.98 0.29
C PRO A 32 -5.19 -13.28 -0.50
N GLN A 33 -6.28 -14.05 -0.37
CA GLN A 33 -6.48 -15.22 -1.22
C GLN A 33 -6.70 -14.79 -2.66
N GLU A 34 -6.28 -15.65 -3.60
CA GLU A 34 -6.50 -15.43 -5.02
C GLU A 34 -8.01 -15.33 -5.30
N GLY A 35 -8.43 -14.30 -6.04
CA GLY A 35 -9.83 -14.05 -6.34
C GLY A 35 -10.69 -13.53 -5.17
N ALA A 36 -10.09 -13.24 -4.01
CA ALA A 36 -10.83 -12.64 -2.90
C ALA A 36 -11.33 -11.25 -3.27
N SER A 37 -12.65 -11.02 -3.17
CA SER A 37 -13.22 -9.68 -3.26
C SER A 37 -12.83 -8.91 -1.99
N LEU A 38 -11.89 -7.97 -2.14
CA LEU A 38 -11.47 -7.12 -1.02
C LEU A 38 -12.56 -6.05 -0.79
N ASN A 39 -13.23 -6.14 0.36
CA ASN A 39 -14.08 -5.06 0.85
C ASN A 39 -13.18 -3.92 1.37
N LEU A 40 -12.64 -3.12 0.45
CA LEU A 40 -11.69 -2.03 0.71
C LEU A 40 -12.38 -0.76 1.25
N SER A 41 -13.40 -0.90 2.09
CA SER A 41 -14.16 0.24 2.62
C SER A 41 -13.27 1.21 3.38
N TYR A 42 -12.39 0.67 4.25
CA TYR A 42 -11.39 1.43 5.00
C TYR A 42 -10.06 0.68 5.03
N CYS A 43 -9.00 1.37 4.67
CA CYS A 43 -7.63 0.86 4.59
C CYS A 43 -6.69 1.75 5.39
N ASN A 44 -5.56 1.21 5.83
CA ASN A 44 -4.55 1.98 6.54
C ASN A 44 -3.28 2.06 5.71
N THR A 45 -2.76 3.27 5.57
CA THR A 45 -1.40 3.49 5.09
C THR A 45 -0.52 4.00 6.23
N LEU A 46 0.70 3.48 6.28
CA LEU A 46 1.71 3.80 7.28
C LEU A 46 2.94 4.30 6.54
N GLY A 47 3.46 5.46 6.93
CA GLY A 47 4.64 6.01 6.27
C GLY A 47 5.39 7.07 7.07
N TRP A 48 6.67 7.20 6.74
CA TRP A 48 7.51 8.32 7.16
C TRP A 48 7.57 9.36 6.04
N THR A 49 7.64 10.64 6.38
CA THR A 49 7.85 11.72 5.41
C THR A 49 9.27 12.26 5.58
N ARG A 50 9.83 12.88 4.53
CA ARG A 50 11.25 13.31 4.49
C ARG A 50 11.70 14.12 5.71
N ASN A 51 10.78 14.79 6.41
CA ASN A 51 11.06 15.67 7.54
C ASN A 51 10.31 15.26 8.81
N ARG A 52 9.87 14.00 8.94
CA ARG A 52 9.16 13.50 10.13
C ARG A 52 9.82 12.22 10.64
N GLU A 53 10.24 12.27 11.90
CA GLU A 53 10.88 11.13 12.58
C GLU A 53 9.89 10.06 13.04
N LEU A 54 8.63 10.44 13.26
CA LEU A 54 7.58 9.55 13.73
C LEU A 54 6.79 8.95 12.57
N LEU A 55 6.55 7.63 12.66
CA LEU A 55 5.64 6.93 11.76
C LEU A 55 4.23 7.52 11.88
N LYS A 56 3.60 7.81 10.74
CA LYS A 56 2.22 8.28 10.70
C LYS A 56 1.31 7.25 10.05
N ARG A 57 0.13 7.11 10.64
CA ARG A 57 -0.99 6.32 10.12
C ARG A 57 -2.01 7.26 9.51
N ILE A 58 -2.47 6.95 8.31
CA ILE A 58 -3.58 7.63 7.64
C ILE A 58 -4.60 6.57 7.24
N GLU A 59 -5.86 6.82 7.54
CA GLU A 59 -6.97 5.98 7.10
C GLU A 59 -7.47 6.46 5.75
N LEU A 60 -7.65 5.51 4.84
CA LEU A 60 -8.05 5.71 3.46
C LEU A 60 -9.38 5.00 3.22
N LYS A 61 -10.17 5.51 2.28
CA LYS A 61 -11.33 4.82 1.71
C LYS A 61 -11.09 4.57 0.23
N ALA A 62 -11.57 3.43 -0.27
CA ALA A 62 -11.58 3.19 -1.71
C ALA A 62 -12.53 4.19 -2.39
N SER A 63 -12.08 4.73 -3.52
CA SER A 63 -12.84 5.67 -4.36
C SER A 63 -13.03 5.10 -5.76
N SER A 64 -13.93 5.71 -6.54
CA SER A 64 -14.14 5.31 -7.92
C SER A 64 -12.90 5.62 -8.78
N MET A 65 -12.66 4.80 -9.80
CA MET A 65 -11.52 5.00 -10.71
C MET A 65 -11.57 6.36 -11.43
N GLN A 66 -12.78 6.86 -11.70
CA GLN A 66 -12.99 8.17 -12.33
C GLN A 66 -12.41 9.33 -11.50
N SER A 67 -12.35 9.19 -10.17
CA SER A 67 -11.81 10.23 -9.30
C SER A 67 -10.31 10.48 -9.49
N CYS A 68 -9.57 9.47 -9.95
CA CYS A 68 -8.11 9.54 -10.10
C CYS A 68 -7.64 9.50 -11.55
N GLU A 69 -8.50 9.12 -12.51
CA GLU A 69 -8.15 8.95 -13.93
C GLU A 69 -7.55 10.21 -14.58
N ASN A 70 -7.97 11.40 -14.12
CA ASN A 70 -7.43 12.68 -14.59
C ASN A 70 -6.20 13.17 -13.80
N ILE A 71 -5.82 12.46 -12.72
CA ILE A 71 -4.77 12.85 -11.77
C ILE A 71 -3.55 11.93 -11.92
N SER A 72 -3.78 10.64 -12.16
CA SER A 72 -2.77 9.61 -12.31
C SER A 72 -3.09 8.69 -13.49
N ILE A 73 -2.15 7.84 -13.88
CA ILE A 73 -2.36 6.82 -14.93
C ILE A 73 -2.73 5.51 -14.24
N PRO A 74 -4.03 5.18 -14.06
CA PRO A 74 -4.43 3.91 -13.48
C PRO A 74 -4.20 2.75 -14.46
N THR A 75 -3.86 1.59 -13.91
CA THR A 75 -3.85 0.29 -14.59
C THR A 75 -4.98 -0.61 -14.06
N VAL A 76 -5.29 -1.70 -14.76
CA VAL A 76 -6.31 -2.67 -14.32
C VAL A 76 -5.99 -3.34 -12.98
N ASN A 77 -4.72 -3.32 -12.56
CA ASN A 77 -4.25 -3.91 -11.29
C ASN A 77 -4.07 -2.86 -10.17
N SER A 78 -4.52 -1.63 -10.39
CA SER A 78 -4.51 -0.57 -9.38
C SER A 78 -5.92 -0.24 -8.93
N PHE A 79 -6.04 0.39 -7.76
CA PHE A 79 -7.28 0.94 -7.24
C PHE A 79 -7.04 2.37 -6.77
N CYS A 80 -8.10 3.16 -6.69
CA CYS A 80 -8.01 4.53 -6.22
C CYS A 80 -8.51 4.65 -4.79
N SER A 81 -7.84 5.52 -4.05
CA SER A 81 -8.10 5.73 -2.63
C SER A 81 -7.94 7.19 -2.28
N GLU A 82 -8.74 7.64 -1.33
CA GLU A 82 -8.72 8.99 -0.80
C GLU A 82 -8.72 8.95 0.74
N PRO A 83 -8.28 10.02 1.42
CA PRO A 83 -8.36 10.08 2.88
C PRO A 83 -9.81 9.87 3.37
N ALA A 84 -9.98 9.01 4.37
CA ALA A 84 -11.30 8.76 4.96
C ALA A 84 -11.85 10.00 5.69
N TYR A 85 -10.94 10.78 6.28
CA TYR A 85 -11.24 12.06 6.91
C TYR A 85 -10.49 13.18 6.18
N PRO A 86 -11.10 14.37 6.02
CA PRO A 86 -10.38 15.52 5.50
C PRO A 86 -9.16 15.76 6.37
N THR A 87 -7.98 15.80 5.75
CA THR A 87 -6.77 16.27 6.42
C THR A 87 -6.97 17.75 6.70
N ILE A 88 -7.58 18.08 7.84
CA ILE A 88 -7.62 19.45 8.36
C ILE A 88 -6.14 19.86 8.43
N GLY A 89 -5.80 20.91 7.68
CA GLY A 89 -4.44 21.36 7.48
C GLY A 89 -3.67 21.39 8.80
N CYS A 90 -2.59 20.62 8.84
CA CYS A 90 -1.48 20.86 9.75
C CYS A 90 -0.42 21.62 8.97
#